data_AF-A0A836UGD1-F1
#
_entry.id   AF-A0A836UGD1-F1
#
_cell.length_a   1.000
_cell.length_b   1.000
_cell.length_c   1.000
_cell.angle_alpha   90.00
_cell.angle_beta   90.00
_cell.angle_gamma   90.00
#
_symmetry.space_group_name_H-M   'P 1'
#
loop_
_entity.id
_entity.type
_entity.pdbx_description
1 polymer ?
#
loop_
_entity_poly.entity_id
_entity_poly.type
_entity_poly.pdbx_seq_one_letter_code
_entity_poly.pdbx_strand_id
1 'polypeptide(L)'
;MCVEHLGEFGVHRRDEVGRQDACKEHVAAGFEMAHGEIERFWAEGVIGEFGWAELHGASLAMGMNAVVTFAATVNKVYSRGTRDRALLRVVIYTIMPGENTMAANGPVAAARAEGSGPTIWLAGEPDDLKEWMPLGIAGIVTNTVVLNQYAKKHGSVIKLIEEYLKITDKPVVMEIDGHSVEELLEVGKVFTDMSDQIILKIPCSVNGLKAFSILKEEGVETFCTTVFSLTQAAAVAQAGVDHILPFCEPVKEVGGDPTQLIRDCAQMFSGWQQRPFVMAALIRTVETAHAAFRDGADELVTMWTVYRDMMEHPLTDKWNKTFVDEWADMHESGLLEGVPVRSA
;
A
#
# COMPACT_ATOMS: atom_id res chain seq x y z
N MET A 1 -41.72 -6.88 28.33
CA MET A 1 -41.26 -8.19 27.84
C MET A 1 -42.05 -8.45 26.56
N CYS A 2 -41.53 -8.01 25.42
CA CYS A 2 -42.25 -8.12 24.14
C CYS A 2 -41.44 -8.98 23.19
N VAL A 3 -42.02 -10.12 22.86
CA VAL A 3 -41.77 -10.96 21.69
C VAL A 3 -42.73 -10.46 20.61
N GLU A 4 -42.28 -10.23 19.37
CA GLU A 4 -43.10 -10.28 18.14
C GLU A 4 -42.16 -10.17 16.92
N HIS A 5 -41.88 -11.27 16.23
CA HIS A 5 -42.51 -11.72 14.97
C HIS A 5 -42.34 -10.74 13.79
N LEU A 6 -41.29 -10.97 13.00
CA LEU A 6 -41.11 -10.39 11.67
C LEU A 6 -41.78 -11.32 10.64
N GLY A 7 -42.84 -10.84 9.99
CA GLY A 7 -43.48 -11.50 8.84
C GLY A 7 -42.89 -11.01 7.52
N GLU A 8 -42.65 -11.95 6.60
CA GLU A 8 -42.21 -11.69 5.22
C GLU A 8 -43.31 -11.00 4.40
N PHE A 9 -42.94 -9.93 3.67
CA PHE A 9 -43.74 -9.42 2.56
C PHE A 9 -42.82 -9.01 1.41
N GLY A 10 -42.94 -9.73 0.29
CA GLY A 10 -42.32 -9.36 -0.98
C GLY A 10 -43.22 -8.44 -1.81
N VAL A 11 -42.62 -7.53 -2.56
CA VAL A 11 -43.24 -6.86 -3.71
C VAL A 11 -42.19 -6.69 -4.82
N HIS A 12 -42.43 -7.32 -5.97
CA HIS A 12 -41.79 -6.98 -7.23
C HIS A 12 -42.46 -5.73 -7.85
N ARG A 13 -41.66 -4.76 -8.30
CA ARG A 13 -41.98 -3.92 -9.46
C ARG A 13 -40.69 -3.56 -10.22
N ARG A 14 -40.68 -3.85 -11.52
CA ARG A 14 -39.79 -3.23 -12.50
C ARG A 14 -40.33 -1.83 -12.81
N ASP A 15 -39.44 -0.86 -12.95
CA ASP A 15 -39.60 0.28 -13.85
C ASP A 15 -38.24 0.63 -14.48
N GLU A 16 -38.31 1.15 -15.70
CA GLU A 16 -37.29 1.25 -16.73
C GLU A 16 -36.35 2.45 -16.52
N VAL A 17 -35.03 2.21 -16.46
CA VAL A 17 -33.92 2.91 -17.13
C VAL A 17 -32.64 2.18 -16.68
N GLY A 18 -31.88 1.63 -17.63
CA GLY A 18 -30.72 0.78 -17.34
C GLY A 18 -29.56 1.51 -16.68
N ARG A 19 -29.36 1.26 -15.39
CA ARG A 19 -28.08 1.25 -14.66
C ARG A 19 -28.24 0.31 -13.46
N GLN A 20 -27.43 -0.73 -13.38
CA GLN A 20 -27.37 -1.62 -12.22
C GLN A 20 -26.44 -1.02 -11.17
N ASP A 21 -26.97 -0.13 -10.34
CA ASP A 21 -26.43 0.12 -9.01
C ASP A 21 -27.25 -0.77 -8.06
N ALA A 22 -26.59 -1.70 -7.36
CA ALA A 22 -27.24 -2.67 -6.49
C ALA A 22 -27.73 -2.03 -5.18
N CYS A 23 -28.78 -1.20 -5.24
CA CYS A 23 -29.52 -0.75 -4.06
C CYS A 23 -30.51 -1.85 -3.62
N LYS A 24 -30.28 -2.48 -2.46
CA LYS A 24 -31.27 -3.37 -1.82
C LYS A 24 -32.10 -2.56 -0.82
N GLU A 25 -33.37 -2.26 -1.14
CA GLU A 25 -34.34 -1.74 -0.16
C GLU A 25 -34.65 -2.83 0.90
N HIS A 26 -34.45 -2.52 2.18
CA HIS A 26 -34.96 -3.34 3.30
C HIS A 26 -35.91 -2.53 4.19
N VAL A 27 -37.16 -3.03 4.23
CA VAL A 27 -38.29 -2.92 5.18
C VAL A 27 -38.46 -1.69 6.09
N ALA A 28 -39.71 -1.20 6.13
CA ALA A 28 -40.25 -0.18 7.02
C ALA A 28 -40.49 -0.68 8.46
N ALA A 29 -40.00 0.06 9.46
CA ALA A 29 -40.31 -0.15 10.87
C ALA A 29 -41.33 0.88 11.39
N GLY A 30 -42.35 0.43 12.12
CA GLY A 30 -43.32 1.30 12.78
C GLY A 30 -42.92 1.59 14.23
N PHE A 31 -42.97 2.85 14.65
CA PHE A 31 -42.66 3.27 16.02
C PHE A 31 -43.87 3.98 16.68
N GLU A 32 -44.04 3.80 17.99
CA GLU A 32 -44.98 4.58 18.82
C GLU A 32 -44.21 5.65 19.60
N MET A 33 -44.66 6.90 19.56
CA MET A 33 -44.01 8.02 20.28
C MET A 33 -45.06 8.87 21.02
N ALA A 34 -44.61 9.65 22.02
CA ALA A 34 -45.48 10.57 22.73
C ALA A 34 -45.75 11.85 21.90
N HIS A 35 -46.93 12.44 22.05
CA HIS A 35 -47.45 13.53 21.20
C HIS A 35 -46.52 14.75 21.06
N GLY A 36 -45.71 15.06 22.09
CA GLY A 36 -44.78 16.20 22.10
C GLY A 36 -43.39 15.93 21.48
N GLU A 37 -43.05 14.68 21.17
CA GLU A 37 -41.74 14.34 20.59
C GLU A 37 -41.73 14.49 19.06
N ILE A 38 -42.90 14.40 18.42
CA ILE A 38 -43.05 14.56 16.96
C ILE A 38 -42.84 16.01 16.52
N GLU A 39 -43.31 16.99 17.30
CA GLU A 39 -43.12 18.42 16.97
C GLU A 39 -41.65 18.84 17.06
N ARG A 40 -40.88 18.23 17.98
CA ARG A 40 -39.43 18.44 18.10
C ARG A 40 -38.66 17.87 16.91
N PHE A 41 -39.12 16.73 16.39
CA PHE A 41 -38.58 16.07 15.18
C PHE A 41 -38.77 16.91 13.89
N TRP A 42 -39.79 17.78 13.85
CA TRP A 42 -40.03 18.70 12.72
C TRP A 42 -39.28 20.02 12.82
N ALA A 43 -39.01 20.51 14.04
CA ALA A 43 -38.39 21.83 14.28
C ALA A 43 -36.86 21.80 14.22
N GLU A 44 -36.24 20.67 14.55
CA GLU A 44 -34.80 20.49 14.57
C GLU A 44 -34.44 19.43 13.51
N GLY A 45 -34.11 19.87 12.29
CA GLY A 45 -33.57 19.00 11.23
C GLY A 45 -32.20 18.43 11.62
N VAL A 46 -32.19 17.51 12.59
CA VAL A 46 -31.00 16.92 13.17
C VAL A 46 -30.87 15.50 12.65
N ILE A 47 -29.79 15.29 11.91
CA ILE A 47 -29.11 13.99 11.82
C ILE A 47 -28.67 13.67 13.26
N GLY A 48 -29.47 12.90 13.99
CA GLY A 48 -29.18 12.54 15.37
C GLY A 48 -28.13 11.44 15.44
N GLU A 49 -27.08 11.65 16.24
CA GLU A 49 -26.17 10.59 16.66
C GLU A 49 -26.97 9.50 17.39
N PHE A 50 -27.16 8.36 16.75
CA PHE A 50 -27.45 7.14 17.47
C PHE A 50 -26.24 6.81 18.34
N GLY A 51 -26.48 6.49 19.62
CA GLY A 51 -25.43 6.14 20.56
C GLY A 51 -24.58 4.99 20.00
N TRP A 52 -23.26 5.21 19.98
CA TRP A 52 -22.21 4.30 19.50
C TRP A 52 -22.35 2.82 19.95
N ALA A 53 -23.09 2.54 21.02
CA ALA A 53 -23.26 1.20 21.57
C ALA A 53 -24.24 0.29 20.78
N GLU A 54 -25.27 0.83 20.11
CA GLU A 54 -26.23 0.00 19.34
C GLU A 54 -25.75 -0.25 17.91
N LEU A 55 -24.92 0.64 17.35
CA LEU A 55 -24.36 0.54 16.01
C LEU A 55 -23.30 -0.58 15.87
N HIS A 56 -22.52 -0.86 16.92
CA HIS A 56 -21.56 -1.96 16.91
C HIS A 56 -22.22 -3.35 16.89
N GLY A 57 -23.43 -3.49 17.45
CA GLY A 57 -24.14 -4.76 17.50
C GLY A 57 -24.58 -5.28 16.12
N ALA A 58 -24.91 -4.38 15.20
CA ALA A 58 -25.33 -4.72 13.84
C ALA A 58 -24.14 -4.91 12.88
N SER A 59 -23.07 -4.10 13.03
CA SER A 59 -21.86 -4.21 12.19
C SER A 59 -21.07 -5.50 12.47
N LEU A 60 -20.94 -5.93 13.73
CA LEU A 60 -20.26 -7.19 14.08
C LEU A 60 -21.01 -8.44 13.58
N ALA A 61 -22.34 -8.38 13.44
CA ALA A 61 -23.13 -9.52 12.96
C ALA A 61 -23.03 -9.74 11.44
N MET A 62 -22.55 -8.75 10.67
CA MET A 62 -22.49 -8.80 9.21
C MET A 62 -21.08 -8.80 8.62
N GLY A 63 -20.02 -8.54 9.41
CA GLY A 63 -18.64 -8.70 8.97
C GLY A 63 -18.21 -7.79 7.81
N MET A 64 -18.74 -6.56 7.73
CA MET A 64 -18.50 -5.64 6.61
C MET A 64 -17.99 -4.27 7.09
N ASN A 65 -16.94 -3.77 6.42
CA ASN A 65 -16.53 -2.36 6.46
C ASN A 65 -17.47 -1.54 5.55
N ALA A 66 -18.66 -1.20 6.03
CA ALA A 66 -19.63 -0.38 5.29
C ALA A 66 -19.93 0.92 6.05
N VAL A 67 -20.00 2.04 5.33
CA VAL A 67 -20.57 3.29 5.84
C VAL A 67 -22.08 3.23 5.62
N VAL A 68 -22.85 3.28 6.70
CA VAL A 68 -24.32 3.23 6.66
C VAL A 68 -24.87 4.63 6.92
N THR A 69 -25.61 5.18 5.95
CA THR A 69 -26.30 6.46 6.10
C THR A 69 -27.80 6.23 6.19
N PHE A 70 -28.43 6.81 7.22
CA PHE A 70 -29.86 6.69 7.46
C PHE A 70 -30.60 7.94 6.99
N ALA A 71 -31.65 7.77 6.19
CA ALA A 71 -32.61 8.83 5.91
C ALA A 71 -34.00 8.36 6.34
N ALA A 72 -34.65 9.08 7.25
CA ALA A 72 -36.00 8.77 7.71
C ALA A 72 -36.97 9.84 7.21
N THR A 73 -38.09 9.41 6.62
CA THR A 73 -39.17 10.32 6.19
C THR A 73 -40.48 9.89 6.84
N VAL A 74 -41.16 10.82 7.51
CA VAL A 74 -42.48 10.56 8.11
C VAL A 74 -43.54 10.69 7.03
N ASN A 75 -44.19 9.59 6.67
CA ASN A 75 -45.16 9.58 5.56
C ASN A 75 -46.60 9.82 6.01
N LYS A 76 -46.96 9.46 7.26
CA LYS A 76 -48.33 9.61 7.75
C LYS A 76 -48.40 9.57 9.28
N VAL A 77 -49.13 10.51 9.88
CA VAL A 77 -49.42 10.55 11.32
C VAL A 77 -50.91 10.25 11.52
N TYR A 78 -51.21 9.33 12.43
CA TYR A 78 -52.57 9.00 12.85
C TYR A 78 -52.75 9.36 14.32
N SER A 79 -53.73 10.21 14.63
CA SER A 79 -54.09 10.54 16.01
C SER A 79 -55.29 9.71 16.48
N ARG A 80 -55.15 9.04 17.62
CA ARG A 80 -56.26 8.43 18.35
C ARG A 80 -56.04 8.61 19.86
N GLY A 81 -56.76 9.55 20.45
CA GLY A 81 -56.60 9.90 21.87
C GLY A 81 -55.31 10.69 22.12
N THR A 82 -54.70 10.56 23.31
CA THR A 82 -53.51 11.32 23.71
C THR A 82 -52.18 10.75 23.17
N ARG A 83 -52.23 9.87 22.15
CA ARG A 83 -51.06 9.23 21.54
C ARG A 83 -51.15 9.31 20.02
N ASP A 84 -50.04 9.73 19.41
CA ASP A 84 -49.86 9.75 17.97
C ASP A 84 -49.10 8.51 17.52
N ARG A 85 -49.51 7.93 16.40
CA ARG A 85 -48.75 6.90 15.68
C ARG A 85 -48.21 7.48 14.39
N ALA A 86 -46.89 7.48 14.23
CA ALA A 86 -46.22 7.90 13.00
C ALA A 86 -45.69 6.67 12.25
N LEU A 87 -46.03 6.57 10.96
CA LEU A 87 -45.39 5.61 10.05
C LEU A 87 -44.15 6.28 9.44
N LEU A 88 -42.98 5.87 9.95
CA LEU A 88 -41.68 6.26 9.43
C LEU A 88 -41.28 5.30 8.32
N ARG A 89 -40.96 5.84 7.14
CA ARG A 89 -40.21 5.11 6.13
C ARG A 89 -38.75 5.45 6.36
N VAL A 90 -38.00 4.49 6.89
CA VAL A 90 -36.55 4.57 6.99
C VAL A 90 -35.98 3.94 5.73
N VAL A 91 -35.24 4.73 4.96
CA VAL A 91 -34.48 4.23 3.81
C VAL A 91 -33.04 4.13 4.28
N ILE A 92 -32.53 2.89 4.32
CA ILE A 92 -31.14 2.62 4.68
C ILE A 92 -30.35 2.57 3.38
N TYR A 93 -29.44 3.52 3.20
CA TYR A 93 -28.48 3.47 2.11
C TYR A 93 -27.24 2.72 2.62
N THR A 94 -27.03 1.51 2.09
CA THR A 94 -25.76 0.80 2.27
C THR A 94 -24.90 1.13 1.05
N ILE A 95 -23.86 1.94 1.24
CA ILE A 95 -22.86 2.15 0.20
C ILE A 95 -21.96 0.92 0.24
N MET A 96 -22.25 -0.04 -0.65
CA MET A 96 -21.32 -1.13 -0.93
C MET A 96 -20.13 -0.52 -1.68
N PRO A 97 -18.88 -0.81 -1.30
CA PRO A 97 -17.75 -0.48 -2.17
C PRO A 97 -18.03 -1.10 -3.54
N GLY A 98 -18.08 -0.28 -4.58
CA GLY A 98 -18.28 -0.77 -5.94
C GLY A 98 -17.18 -1.75 -6.33
N GLU A 99 -17.45 -2.64 -7.28
CA GLU A 99 -16.51 -3.62 -7.86
C GLU A 99 -15.32 -2.99 -8.62
N ASN A 100 -14.94 -1.75 -8.28
CA ASN A 100 -13.74 -1.06 -8.77
C ASN A 100 -12.62 -0.96 -7.71
N THR A 101 -12.73 -1.70 -6.60
CA THR A 101 -11.62 -1.79 -5.64
C THR A 101 -10.46 -2.52 -6.31
N MET A 102 -9.30 -1.87 -6.40
CA MET A 102 -8.06 -2.56 -6.76
C MET A 102 -7.80 -3.65 -5.71
N ALA A 103 -7.19 -4.76 -6.12
CA ALA A 103 -6.81 -5.80 -5.19
C ALA A 103 -6.00 -5.17 -4.05
N ALA A 104 -6.48 -5.33 -2.81
CA ALA A 104 -5.78 -4.86 -1.64
C ALA A 104 -4.50 -5.69 -1.50
N ASN A 105 -3.39 -5.13 -1.99
CA ASN A 105 -2.07 -5.68 -1.71
C ASN A 105 -1.86 -5.61 -0.19
N GLY A 106 -1.27 -6.67 0.38
CA GLY A 106 -1.24 -6.88 1.83
C GLY A 106 -0.82 -5.64 2.63
N PRO A 107 -1.35 -5.43 3.84
CA PRO A 107 -0.99 -4.27 4.64
C PRO A 107 0.52 -4.26 4.88
N VAL A 108 1.15 -3.10 4.68
CA VAL A 108 2.52 -2.79 5.11
C VAL A 108 2.58 -2.84 6.64
N ALA A 109 2.50 -4.04 7.19
CA ALA A 109 2.48 -4.29 8.62
C ALA A 109 3.85 -4.80 9.06
N ALA A 110 4.42 -4.10 10.05
CA ALA A 110 5.46 -4.57 10.97
C ALA A 110 6.94 -4.63 10.51
N ALA A 111 7.32 -4.34 9.25
CA ALA A 111 8.75 -4.42 8.85
C ALA A 111 9.72 -3.48 9.62
N ARG A 112 9.22 -2.52 10.40
CA ARG A 112 10.04 -1.57 11.20
C ARG A 112 10.51 -2.12 12.54
N ALA A 113 9.77 -3.06 13.12
CA ALA A 113 10.08 -3.71 14.38
C ALA A 113 10.36 -5.21 14.22
N GLU A 114 10.05 -5.76 13.04
CA GLU A 114 10.21 -7.16 12.67
C GLU A 114 10.99 -7.21 11.35
N GLY A 115 12.13 -7.92 11.30
CA GLY A 115 12.98 -7.99 10.10
C GLY A 115 14.46 -8.21 10.41
N SER A 116 15.30 -8.30 9.37
CA SER A 116 16.74 -8.56 9.47
C SER A 116 17.62 -7.30 9.39
N GLY A 117 17.03 -6.12 9.28
CA GLY A 117 17.73 -4.84 9.11
C GLY A 117 17.21 -4.04 7.91
N PRO A 118 17.95 -3.01 7.46
CA PRO A 118 17.61 -2.26 6.25
C PRO A 118 17.48 -3.19 5.04
N THR A 119 16.53 -2.89 4.16
CA THR A 119 16.27 -3.73 2.99
C THR A 119 16.99 -3.22 1.74
N ILE A 120 17.33 -4.14 0.84
CA ILE A 120 17.90 -3.82 -0.46
C ILE A 120 16.97 -4.33 -1.55
N TRP A 121 16.67 -3.45 -2.49
CA TRP A 121 15.82 -3.69 -3.65
C TRP A 121 16.65 -3.54 -4.92
N LEU A 122 16.37 -4.35 -5.93
CA LEU A 122 17.16 -4.36 -7.16
C LEU A 122 16.39 -3.85 -8.38
N ALA A 123 17.12 -3.18 -9.26
CA ALA A 123 16.72 -2.90 -10.63
C ALA A 123 17.63 -3.66 -11.60
N GLY A 124 17.05 -4.21 -12.67
CA GLY A 124 17.76 -5.02 -13.65
C GLY A 124 16.81 -5.75 -14.57
N GLU A 125 17.33 -6.39 -15.62
CA GLU A 125 16.55 -7.27 -16.50
C GLU A 125 16.19 -8.57 -15.76
N PRO A 126 15.05 -9.23 -16.03
CA PRO A 126 14.66 -10.43 -15.29
C PRO A 126 15.75 -11.51 -15.20
N ASP A 127 16.46 -11.78 -16.30
CA ASP A 127 17.53 -12.78 -16.33
C ASP A 127 18.70 -12.44 -15.41
N ASP A 128 19.07 -11.16 -15.32
CA ASP A 128 20.14 -10.70 -14.44
C ASP A 128 19.75 -10.83 -12.96
N LEU A 129 18.46 -10.66 -12.63
CA LEU A 129 18.00 -10.62 -11.23
C LEU A 129 17.80 -12.01 -10.63
N LYS A 130 17.54 -13.02 -11.47
CA LYS A 130 17.11 -14.36 -11.04
C LYS A 130 18.01 -15.00 -9.98
N GLU A 131 19.32 -14.85 -10.10
CA GLU A 131 20.28 -15.41 -9.13
C GLU A 131 20.34 -14.64 -7.80
N TRP A 132 19.99 -13.35 -7.81
CA TRP A 132 20.08 -12.47 -6.66
C TRP A 132 18.82 -12.48 -5.80
N MET A 133 17.65 -12.68 -6.40
CA MET A 133 16.37 -12.70 -5.68
C MET A 133 16.33 -13.58 -4.42
N PRO A 134 16.90 -14.82 -4.39
CA PRO A 134 16.90 -15.63 -3.17
C PRO A 134 17.90 -15.15 -2.09
N LEU A 135 18.80 -14.22 -2.38
CA LEU A 135 19.92 -13.82 -1.51
C LEU A 135 19.59 -12.67 -0.54
N GLY A 136 18.35 -12.62 -0.05
CA GLY A 136 17.90 -11.59 0.90
C GLY A 136 17.48 -10.26 0.26
N ILE A 137 17.39 -10.18 -1.08
CA ILE A 137 16.81 -9.03 -1.79
C ILE A 137 15.32 -8.90 -1.47
N ALA A 138 14.83 -7.71 -1.15
CA ALA A 138 13.44 -7.50 -0.74
C ALA A 138 12.46 -7.59 -1.91
N GLY A 139 12.86 -7.12 -3.09
CA GLY A 139 12.03 -7.15 -4.29
C GLY A 139 12.69 -6.44 -5.46
N ILE A 140 11.90 -6.25 -6.50
CA ILE A 140 12.32 -5.62 -7.75
C ILE A 140 11.71 -4.22 -7.80
N VAL A 141 12.49 -3.21 -8.17
CA VAL A 141 11.99 -1.85 -8.36
C VAL A 141 12.32 -1.37 -9.77
N THR A 142 11.28 -0.91 -10.46
CA THR A 142 11.41 -0.33 -11.79
C THR A 142 11.30 1.21 -11.75
N ASN A 143 11.65 1.84 -12.87
CA ASN A 143 11.35 3.23 -13.15
C ASN A 143 11.07 3.39 -14.64
N THR A 144 10.52 4.52 -15.07
CA THR A 144 10.17 4.77 -16.47
C THR A 144 11.34 4.58 -17.45
N VAL A 145 12.57 4.90 -17.06
CA VAL A 145 13.77 4.70 -17.90
C VAL A 145 14.08 3.20 -18.08
N VAL A 146 14.12 2.46 -16.97
CA VAL A 146 14.34 1.00 -16.93
C VAL A 146 13.24 0.27 -17.71
N LEU A 147 11.97 0.63 -17.45
CA LEU A 147 10.81 0.08 -18.13
C LEU A 147 10.89 0.32 -19.64
N ASN A 148 11.15 1.55 -20.08
CA ASN A 148 11.30 1.87 -21.50
C ASN A 148 12.42 1.06 -22.16
N GLN A 149 13.56 0.90 -21.47
CA GLN A 149 14.69 0.14 -22.00
C GLN A 149 14.36 -1.35 -22.15
N TYR A 150 13.83 -1.98 -21.10
CA TYR A 150 13.62 -3.42 -21.10
C TYR A 150 12.32 -3.83 -21.80
N ALA A 151 11.25 -3.04 -21.71
CA ALA A 151 10.01 -3.34 -22.44
C ALA A 151 10.22 -3.38 -23.97
N LYS A 152 11.19 -2.63 -24.51
CA LYS A 152 11.58 -2.74 -25.93
C LYS A 152 12.16 -4.11 -26.29
N LYS A 153 12.84 -4.78 -25.36
CA LYS A 153 13.36 -6.14 -25.54
C LYS A 153 12.28 -7.20 -25.41
N HIS A 154 11.35 -7.02 -24.47
CA HIS A 154 10.27 -7.97 -24.18
C HIS A 154 8.99 -7.73 -25.02
N GLY A 155 8.95 -6.63 -25.78
CA GLY A 155 7.87 -6.25 -26.69
C GLY A 155 6.75 -5.40 -26.06
N SER A 156 6.54 -5.48 -24.74
CA SER A 156 5.64 -4.59 -24.01
C SER A 156 6.00 -4.55 -22.52
N VAL A 157 5.50 -3.53 -21.82
CA VAL A 157 5.62 -3.43 -20.35
C VAL A 157 4.91 -4.58 -19.66
N ILE A 158 3.71 -4.97 -20.14
CA ILE A 158 2.95 -6.11 -19.60
C ILE A 158 3.79 -7.39 -19.63
N LYS A 159 4.41 -7.71 -20.78
CA LYS A 159 5.27 -8.89 -20.91
C LYS A 159 6.49 -8.82 -20.01
N LEU A 160 7.10 -7.65 -19.87
CA LEU A 160 8.23 -7.46 -18.95
C LEU A 160 7.82 -7.76 -17.50
N ILE A 161 6.67 -7.25 -17.05
CA ILE A 161 6.15 -7.51 -15.71
C ILE A 161 5.82 -8.99 -15.52
N GLU A 162 5.21 -9.65 -16.52
CA GLU A 162 5.00 -11.10 -16.50
C GLU A 162 6.31 -11.88 -16.33
N GLU A 163 7.42 -11.45 -16.95
CA GLU A 163 8.73 -12.08 -16.75
C GLU A 163 9.28 -11.86 -15.33
N TYR A 164 9.13 -10.67 -14.74
CA TYR A 164 9.52 -10.46 -13.35
C TYR A 164 8.73 -11.34 -12.38
N LEU A 165 7.42 -11.50 -12.60
CA LEU A 165 6.56 -12.36 -11.77
C LEU A 165 6.91 -13.86 -11.88
N LYS A 166 7.59 -14.29 -12.95
CA LYS A 166 8.03 -15.70 -13.11
C LYS A 166 9.30 -16.02 -12.32
N ILE A 167 10.13 -15.04 -12.01
CA ILE A 167 11.45 -15.27 -11.40
C ILE A 167 11.45 -15.16 -9.88
N THR A 168 10.38 -14.62 -9.28
CA THR A 168 10.30 -14.38 -7.83
C THR A 168 8.85 -14.30 -7.36
N ASP A 169 8.62 -14.69 -6.10
CA ASP A 169 7.37 -14.47 -5.36
C ASP A 169 7.46 -13.22 -4.46
N LYS A 170 8.32 -12.27 -4.83
CA LYS A 170 8.63 -11.07 -4.03
C LYS A 170 8.07 -9.84 -4.72
N PRO A 171 7.84 -8.73 -3.99
CA PRO A 171 7.19 -7.58 -4.59
C PRO A 171 7.92 -7.01 -5.81
N VAL A 172 7.14 -6.57 -6.79
CA VAL A 172 7.60 -5.93 -8.03
C VAL A 172 7.00 -4.53 -8.09
N VAL A 173 7.83 -3.52 -7.84
CA VAL A 173 7.43 -2.12 -7.84
C VAL A 173 7.41 -1.60 -9.27
N MET A 174 6.22 -1.27 -9.76
CA MET A 174 5.95 -0.78 -11.11
C MET A 174 5.73 0.73 -11.09
N GLU A 175 6.59 1.49 -11.80
CA GLU A 175 6.40 2.93 -11.94
C GLU A 175 5.35 3.26 -12.99
N ILE A 176 4.32 3.99 -12.59
CA ILE A 176 3.25 4.49 -13.45
C ILE A 176 3.29 6.02 -13.51
N ASP A 177 2.74 6.59 -14.58
CA ASP A 177 2.63 8.04 -14.77
C ASP A 177 1.35 8.37 -15.54
N GLY A 178 0.92 9.63 -15.52
CA GLY A 178 -0.33 10.07 -16.12
C GLY A 178 -0.58 11.57 -15.97
N HIS A 179 -1.50 12.10 -16.77
CA HIS A 179 -1.83 13.53 -16.81
C HIS A 179 -2.94 13.93 -15.83
N SER A 180 -3.74 12.98 -15.36
CA SER A 180 -4.77 13.18 -14.34
C SER A 180 -4.74 12.10 -13.26
N VAL A 181 -5.49 12.31 -12.17
CA VAL A 181 -5.61 11.32 -11.10
C VAL A 181 -6.37 10.09 -11.59
N GLU A 182 -7.42 10.29 -12.39
CA GLU A 182 -8.24 9.24 -12.97
C GLU A 182 -7.40 8.34 -13.88
N GLU A 183 -6.60 8.94 -14.78
CA GLU A 183 -5.68 8.19 -15.65
C GLU A 183 -4.65 7.38 -14.82
N LEU A 184 -4.05 7.99 -13.79
CA LEU A 184 -3.11 7.29 -12.90
C LEU A 184 -3.74 6.07 -12.24
N LEU A 185 -4.98 6.19 -11.74
CA LEU A 185 -5.68 5.08 -11.08
C LEU A 185 -6.09 3.99 -12.08
N GLU A 186 -6.56 4.36 -13.26
CA GLU A 186 -6.90 3.41 -14.34
C GLU A 186 -5.65 2.62 -14.79
N VAL A 187 -4.53 3.30 -14.99
CA VAL A 187 -3.25 2.65 -15.33
C VAL A 187 -2.76 1.76 -14.19
N GLY A 188 -2.82 2.25 -12.95
CA GLY A 188 -2.46 1.47 -11.77
C GLY A 188 -3.25 0.17 -11.66
N LYS A 189 -4.56 0.24 -11.91
CA LYS A 189 -5.47 -0.91 -11.86
C LYS A 189 -5.10 -2.02 -12.82
N VAL A 190 -4.66 -1.68 -14.03
CA VAL A 190 -4.20 -2.68 -15.01
C VAL A 190 -3.10 -3.57 -14.42
N PHE A 191 -2.17 -2.99 -13.66
CA PHE A 191 -1.04 -3.73 -13.11
C PHE A 191 -1.38 -4.42 -11.79
N THR A 192 -2.11 -3.78 -10.88
CA THR A 192 -2.51 -4.43 -9.61
C THR A 192 -3.48 -5.59 -9.82
N ASP A 193 -4.29 -5.57 -10.88
CA ASP A 193 -5.14 -6.71 -11.25
C ASP A 193 -4.33 -7.92 -11.79
N MET A 194 -3.06 -7.73 -12.19
CA MET A 194 -2.20 -8.83 -12.68
C MET A 194 -1.67 -9.71 -11.54
N SER A 195 -1.33 -9.13 -10.39
CA SER A 195 -0.72 -9.84 -9.27
C SER A 195 -0.72 -8.98 -8.00
N ASP A 196 -0.91 -9.65 -6.85
CA ASP A 196 -0.78 -9.05 -5.51
C ASP A 196 0.67 -8.67 -5.14
N GLN A 197 1.64 -9.15 -5.91
CA GLN A 197 3.04 -8.77 -5.78
C GLN A 197 3.34 -7.36 -6.31
N ILE A 198 2.44 -6.76 -7.12
CA ILE A 198 2.75 -5.50 -7.80
C ILE A 198 2.43 -4.31 -6.92
N ILE A 199 3.45 -3.50 -6.63
CA ILE A 199 3.28 -2.25 -5.88
C ILE A 199 3.41 -1.06 -6.83
N LEU A 200 2.54 -0.07 -6.65
CA LEU A 200 2.52 1.12 -7.51
C LEU A 200 3.53 2.16 -7.04
N LYS A 201 4.35 2.63 -7.99
CA LYS A 201 5.28 3.75 -7.78
C LYS A 201 4.85 4.95 -8.61
N ILE A 202 4.63 6.08 -7.94
CA ILE A 202 4.06 7.28 -8.54
C ILE A 202 5.00 8.48 -8.29
N PRO A 203 5.27 9.33 -9.30
CA PRO A 203 6.08 10.54 -9.11
C PRO A 203 5.46 11.53 -8.13
N CYS A 204 6.32 12.18 -7.34
CA CYS A 204 5.93 13.26 -6.43
C CYS A 204 5.35 14.45 -7.20
N SER A 205 4.01 14.54 -7.23
CA SER A 205 3.26 15.59 -7.93
C SER A 205 1.94 15.89 -7.21
N VAL A 206 1.23 16.94 -7.63
CA VAL A 206 -0.11 17.24 -7.08
C VAL A 206 -1.12 16.12 -7.40
N ASN A 207 -1.03 15.52 -8.59
CA ASN A 207 -1.85 14.36 -8.94
C ASN A 207 -1.45 13.14 -8.10
N GLY A 208 -0.14 12.91 -7.92
CA GLY A 208 0.39 11.86 -7.06
C GLY A 208 -0.10 11.99 -5.62
N LEU A 209 -0.07 13.18 -5.02
CA LEU A 209 -0.61 13.45 -3.68
C LEU A 209 -2.08 13.02 -3.55
N LYS A 210 -2.92 13.35 -4.53
CA LYS A 210 -4.33 12.94 -4.54
C LYS A 210 -4.46 11.42 -4.70
N ALA A 211 -3.67 10.82 -5.58
CA ALA A 211 -3.67 9.38 -5.80
C ALA A 211 -3.27 8.63 -4.53
N PHE A 212 -2.21 9.06 -3.82
CA PHE A 212 -1.79 8.42 -2.56
C PHE A 212 -2.89 8.43 -1.51
N SER A 213 -3.64 9.53 -1.36
CA SER A 213 -4.74 9.60 -0.40
C SER A 213 -5.87 8.62 -0.73
N ILE A 214 -6.24 8.49 -2.02
CA ILE A 214 -7.25 7.53 -2.47
C ILE A 214 -6.75 6.09 -2.27
N LEU A 215 -5.53 5.80 -2.72
CA LEU A 215 -4.92 4.47 -2.62
C LEU A 215 -4.73 4.03 -1.16
N LYS A 216 -4.45 4.97 -0.25
CA LYS A 216 -4.35 4.68 1.18
C LYS A 216 -5.68 4.26 1.78
N GLU A 217 -6.79 4.91 1.39
CA GLU A 217 -8.13 4.52 1.83
C GLU A 217 -8.52 3.13 1.30
N GLU A 218 -8.02 2.77 0.12
CA GLU A 218 -8.20 1.44 -0.49
C GLU A 218 -7.24 0.38 0.07
N GLY A 219 -6.28 0.76 0.91
CA GLY A 219 -5.28 -0.15 1.46
C GLY A 219 -4.23 -0.61 0.46
N VAL A 220 -4.04 0.12 -0.64
CA VAL A 220 -3.03 -0.17 -1.67
C VAL A 220 -1.70 0.43 -1.27
N GLU A 221 -0.68 -0.41 -1.16
CA GLU A 221 0.69 0.01 -0.88
C GLU A 221 1.25 0.87 -2.01
N THR A 222 1.96 1.95 -1.65
CA THR A 222 2.48 2.91 -2.63
C THR A 222 3.90 3.40 -2.35
N PHE A 223 4.62 3.65 -3.45
CA PHE A 223 5.94 4.24 -3.48
C PHE A 223 5.88 5.64 -4.11
N CYS A 224 6.39 6.66 -3.43
CA CYS A 224 6.53 8.00 -3.98
C CYS A 224 7.96 8.24 -4.46
N THR A 225 8.11 8.38 -5.77
CA THR A 225 9.40 8.65 -6.43
C THR A 225 9.63 10.14 -6.67
N THR A 226 10.83 10.51 -7.17
CA THR A 226 11.22 11.89 -7.49
C THR A 226 11.05 12.86 -6.32
N VAL A 227 11.42 12.44 -5.10
CA VAL A 227 11.42 13.30 -3.90
C VAL A 227 12.79 13.98 -3.79
N PHE A 228 12.80 15.30 -3.71
CA PHE A 228 14.00 16.15 -3.69
C PHE A 228 14.04 17.14 -2.52
N SER A 229 12.97 17.26 -1.73
CA SER A 229 12.95 18.12 -0.55
C SER A 229 12.26 17.50 0.65
N LEU A 230 12.63 17.96 1.84
CA LEU A 230 11.99 17.57 3.09
C LEU A 230 10.49 17.93 3.12
N THR A 231 10.13 19.05 2.48
CA THR A 231 8.73 19.50 2.36
C THR A 231 7.90 18.58 1.47
N GLN A 232 8.47 18.06 0.38
CA GLN A 232 7.82 17.03 -0.42
C GLN A 232 7.62 15.75 0.39
N ALA A 233 8.67 15.29 1.08
CA ALA A 233 8.63 14.09 1.92
C ALA A 233 7.52 14.19 2.99
N ALA A 234 7.42 15.33 3.68
CA ALA A 234 6.37 15.56 4.67
C ALA A 234 4.96 15.54 4.05
N ALA A 235 4.78 16.18 2.89
CA ALA A 235 3.48 16.24 2.22
C ALA A 235 2.99 14.84 1.77
N VAL A 236 3.86 14.04 1.15
CA VAL A 236 3.48 12.71 0.66
C VAL A 236 3.31 11.71 1.79
N ALA A 237 4.08 11.84 2.88
CA ALA A 237 3.87 11.09 4.11
C ALA A 237 2.48 11.35 4.68
N GLN A 238 2.06 12.62 4.75
CA GLN A 238 0.72 12.98 5.23
C GLN A 238 -0.40 12.51 4.31
N ALA A 239 -0.12 12.39 3.00
CA ALA A 239 -1.04 11.82 2.01
C ALA A 239 -1.18 10.29 2.14
N GLY A 240 -0.36 9.64 2.95
CA GLY A 240 -0.49 8.22 3.28
C GLY A 240 0.43 7.27 2.52
N VAL A 241 1.47 7.79 1.83
CA VAL A 241 2.44 6.93 1.13
C VAL A 241 3.18 6.03 2.10
N ASP A 242 3.49 4.80 1.68
CA ASP A 242 4.18 3.82 2.50
C ASP A 242 5.71 3.92 2.34
N HIS A 243 6.20 4.26 1.15
CA HIS A 243 7.63 4.43 0.84
C HIS A 243 7.90 5.78 0.17
N ILE A 244 8.89 6.52 0.66
CA ILE A 244 9.40 7.74 0.03
C ILE A 244 10.79 7.50 -0.55
N LEU A 245 11.03 7.96 -1.78
CA LEU A 245 12.27 7.70 -2.49
C LEU A 245 13.05 9.00 -2.77
N PRO A 246 13.84 9.50 -1.80
CA PRO A 246 14.82 10.56 -2.05
C PRO A 246 15.85 10.17 -3.11
N PHE A 247 16.04 11.03 -4.11
CA PHE A 247 16.99 10.78 -5.21
C PHE A 247 18.40 11.27 -4.84
N CYS A 248 19.37 10.35 -4.79
CA CYS A 248 20.73 10.66 -4.33
C CYS A 248 21.65 11.17 -5.45
N GLU A 249 21.84 10.39 -6.51
CA GLU A 249 22.83 10.72 -7.55
C GLU A 249 22.53 12.01 -8.32
N PRO A 250 21.27 12.36 -8.67
CA PRO A 250 20.99 13.65 -9.30
C PRO A 250 21.39 14.85 -8.44
N VAL A 251 21.33 14.73 -7.11
CA VAL A 251 21.80 15.78 -6.18
C VAL A 251 23.34 15.87 -6.19
N LYS A 252 24.03 14.74 -6.22
CA LYS A 252 25.50 14.68 -6.33
C LYS A 252 26.01 15.24 -7.66
N GLU A 253 25.31 14.96 -8.76
CA GLU A 253 25.63 15.46 -10.10
C GLU A 253 25.65 17.00 -10.18
N VAL A 254 24.83 17.66 -9.37
CA VAL A 254 24.81 19.14 -9.26
C VAL A 254 25.68 19.67 -8.11
N GLY A 255 26.52 18.83 -7.51
CA GLY A 255 27.49 19.20 -6.47
C GLY A 255 26.92 19.26 -5.05
N GLY A 256 25.72 18.75 -4.82
CA GLY A 256 25.11 18.65 -3.49
C GLY A 256 25.56 17.40 -2.72
N ASP A 257 25.20 17.34 -1.43
CA ASP A 257 25.33 16.10 -0.65
C ASP A 257 24.20 15.12 -1.04
N PRO A 258 24.51 13.96 -1.63
CA PRO A 258 23.51 12.99 -2.11
C PRO A 258 22.58 12.44 -1.02
N THR A 259 23.00 12.52 0.24
CA THR A 259 22.38 11.81 1.35
C THR A 259 21.85 12.74 2.44
N GLN A 260 21.97 14.06 2.26
CA GLN A 260 21.43 15.04 3.20
C GLN A 260 19.92 14.86 3.41
N LEU A 261 19.14 14.66 2.34
CA LEU A 261 17.70 14.47 2.45
C LEU A 261 17.33 13.18 3.19
N ILE A 262 18.16 12.13 3.10
CA ILE A 262 17.96 10.90 3.89
C ILE A 262 18.08 11.22 5.38
N ARG A 263 19.15 11.91 5.79
CA ARG A 263 19.36 12.31 7.19
C ARG A 263 18.22 13.18 7.71
N ASP A 264 17.79 14.15 6.89
CA ASP A 264 16.71 15.08 7.26
C ASP A 264 15.38 14.33 7.43
N CYS A 265 15.06 13.39 6.53
CA CYS A 265 13.88 12.54 6.65
C CYS A 265 13.95 11.63 7.89
N ALA A 266 15.09 10.96 8.12
CA ALA A 266 15.29 10.09 9.27
C ALA A 266 15.12 10.87 10.59
N GLN A 267 15.64 12.09 10.66
CA GLN A 267 15.45 12.98 11.81
C GLN A 267 14.00 13.42 11.96
N MET A 268 13.37 13.92 10.87
CA MET A 268 12.01 14.45 10.89
C MET A 268 10.99 13.40 11.32
N PHE A 269 11.13 12.16 10.83
CA PHE A 269 10.23 11.08 11.15
C PHE A 269 10.63 10.29 12.41
N SER A 270 11.67 10.71 13.11
CA SER A 270 12.05 10.09 14.38
C SER A 270 10.90 10.16 15.39
N GLY A 271 10.55 9.02 15.98
CA GLY A 271 9.45 8.88 16.94
C GLY A 271 8.05 8.69 16.34
N TRP A 272 7.88 8.82 15.02
CA TRP A 272 6.60 8.59 14.35
C TRP A 272 6.42 7.10 14.04
N GLN A 273 5.42 6.46 14.66
CA GLN A 273 5.20 5.02 14.51
C GLN A 273 4.76 4.63 13.07
N GLN A 274 3.91 5.46 12.47
CA GLN A 274 3.28 5.22 11.16
C GLN A 274 3.85 6.12 10.05
N ARG A 275 5.14 6.49 10.14
CA ARG A 275 5.85 7.24 9.08
C ARG A 275 5.90 6.46 7.76
N PRO A 276 6.41 6.98 6.63
CA PRO A 276 6.84 6.13 5.52
C PRO A 276 8.24 5.51 5.76
N PHE A 277 8.59 4.48 5.01
CA PHE A 277 9.97 4.04 4.83
C PHE A 277 10.75 5.03 3.98
N VAL A 278 11.99 5.32 4.36
CA VAL A 278 12.91 6.18 3.62
C VAL A 278 13.81 5.30 2.76
N MET A 279 13.47 5.17 1.47
CA MET A 279 14.22 4.41 0.49
C MET A 279 15.21 5.30 -0.26
N ALA A 280 16.51 5.10 -0.05
CA ALA A 280 17.51 5.79 -0.85
C ALA A 280 17.48 5.30 -2.29
N ALA A 281 17.24 6.21 -3.24
CA ALA A 281 16.99 5.88 -4.64
C ALA A 281 18.00 6.49 -5.60
N LEU A 282 18.05 5.91 -6.80
CA LEU A 282 18.98 6.27 -7.87
C LEU A 282 20.45 6.12 -7.43
N ILE A 283 20.74 5.13 -6.58
CA ILE A 283 22.10 4.83 -6.11
C ILE A 283 22.92 4.20 -7.24
N ARG A 284 24.04 4.83 -7.62
CA ARG A 284 24.90 4.35 -8.71
C ARG A 284 26.32 3.97 -8.28
N THR A 285 26.71 4.26 -7.04
CA THR A 285 28.03 3.91 -6.52
C THR A 285 27.95 3.31 -5.11
N VAL A 286 28.94 2.48 -4.77
CA VAL A 286 29.05 1.84 -3.45
C VAL A 286 29.21 2.90 -2.35
N GLU A 287 29.89 4.01 -2.63
CA GLU A 287 30.07 5.11 -1.67
C GLU A 287 28.74 5.79 -1.34
N THR A 288 27.90 6.05 -2.35
CA THR A 288 26.57 6.62 -2.13
C THR A 288 25.67 5.63 -1.36
N ALA A 289 25.76 4.32 -1.67
CA ALA A 289 25.04 3.28 -0.94
C ALA A 289 25.43 3.22 0.54
N HIS A 290 26.73 3.23 0.82
CA HIS A 290 27.28 3.26 2.17
C HIS A 290 26.81 4.51 2.93
N ALA A 291 26.91 5.68 2.31
CA ALA A 291 26.48 6.94 2.91
C ALA A 291 24.97 6.93 3.24
N ALA A 292 24.14 6.38 2.35
CA ALA A 292 22.69 6.31 2.56
C ALA A 292 22.32 5.48 3.80
N PHE A 293 22.91 4.29 3.98
CA PHE A 293 22.65 3.48 5.18
C PHE A 293 23.19 4.12 6.45
N ARG A 294 24.40 4.69 6.40
CA ARG A 294 24.97 5.46 7.53
C ARG A 294 24.03 6.59 7.98
N ASP A 295 23.34 7.18 7.01
CA ASP A 295 22.49 8.35 7.19
C ASP A 295 21.04 8.01 7.55
N GLY A 296 20.74 6.72 7.75
CA GLY A 296 19.46 6.26 8.29
C GLY A 296 18.41 5.87 7.26
N ALA A 297 18.81 5.56 6.02
CA ALA A 297 17.90 4.94 5.06
C ALA A 297 17.38 3.60 5.61
N ASP A 298 16.06 3.41 5.56
CA ASP A 298 15.43 2.13 5.90
C ASP A 298 15.62 1.11 4.78
N GLU A 299 15.71 1.63 3.55
CA GLU A 299 15.76 0.82 2.34
C GLU A 299 16.68 1.46 1.31
N LEU A 300 17.16 0.65 0.37
CA LEU A 300 17.98 1.10 -0.73
C LEU A 300 17.54 0.42 -2.02
N VAL A 301 17.41 1.19 -3.10
CA VAL A 301 17.25 0.65 -4.45
C VAL A 301 18.46 0.98 -5.33
N THR A 302 19.03 -0.05 -5.95
CA THR A 302 20.18 0.10 -6.86
C THR A 302 20.15 -0.93 -7.99
N MET A 303 21.00 -0.74 -9.01
CA MET A 303 21.18 -1.74 -10.07
C MET A 303 21.89 -2.97 -9.50
N TRP A 304 21.53 -4.16 -9.99
CA TRP A 304 22.16 -5.42 -9.54
C TRP A 304 23.69 -5.41 -9.58
N THR A 305 24.28 -4.71 -10.56
CA THR A 305 25.74 -4.58 -10.66
C THR A 305 26.33 -3.81 -9.49
N VAL A 306 25.68 -2.72 -9.04
CA VAL A 306 26.15 -1.95 -7.89
C VAL A 306 26.00 -2.78 -6.62
N TYR A 307 24.91 -3.55 -6.50
CA TYR A 307 24.73 -4.47 -5.37
C TYR A 307 25.83 -5.54 -5.31
N ARG A 308 26.19 -6.15 -6.45
CA ARG A 308 27.36 -7.04 -6.53
C ARG A 308 28.62 -6.33 -6.05
N ASP A 309 28.87 -5.13 -6.55
CA ASP A 309 30.07 -4.36 -6.22
C ASP A 309 30.11 -3.97 -4.72
N MET A 310 28.97 -3.83 -4.05
CA MET A 310 28.91 -3.59 -2.59
C MET A 310 29.49 -4.76 -1.76
N MET A 311 29.56 -5.96 -2.33
CA MET A 311 30.11 -7.15 -1.66
C MET A 311 31.62 -7.28 -1.87
N GLU A 312 32.21 -6.48 -2.76
CA GLU A 312 33.63 -6.55 -3.09
C GLU A 312 34.44 -5.64 -2.17
N HIS A 313 35.55 -6.17 -1.62
CA HIS A 313 36.50 -5.35 -0.88
C HIS A 313 37.90 -5.99 -0.89
N PRO A 314 38.97 -5.25 -1.26
CA PRO A 314 40.31 -5.83 -1.40
C PRO A 314 40.85 -6.50 -0.12
N LEU A 315 40.47 -6.00 1.05
CA LEU A 315 40.83 -6.64 2.32
C LEU A 315 40.04 -7.94 2.56
N THR A 316 38.79 -8.01 2.12
CA THR A 316 37.99 -9.24 2.20
C THR A 316 38.63 -10.33 1.35
N ASP A 317 38.99 -10.01 0.11
CA ASP A 317 39.66 -10.98 -0.78
C ASP A 317 40.99 -11.45 -0.20
N LYS A 318 41.80 -10.51 0.32
CA LYS A 318 43.07 -10.83 0.96
C LYS A 318 42.90 -11.80 2.13
N TRP A 319 41.99 -11.50 3.05
CA TRP A 319 41.81 -12.32 4.26
C TRP A 319 41.12 -13.64 3.96
N ASN A 320 40.14 -13.66 3.06
CA ASN A 320 39.51 -14.91 2.60
C ASN A 320 40.53 -15.84 1.96
N LYS A 321 41.44 -15.31 1.14
CA LYS A 321 42.53 -16.11 0.58
C LYS A 321 43.41 -16.71 1.68
N THR A 322 43.86 -15.90 2.64
CA THR A 322 44.66 -16.39 3.76
C THR A 322 43.94 -17.54 4.49
N PHE A 323 42.66 -17.39 4.81
CA PHE A 323 41.93 -18.41 5.55
C PHE A 323 41.65 -19.68 4.73
N VAL A 324 41.41 -19.54 3.42
CA VAL A 324 41.24 -20.70 2.53
C VAL A 324 42.56 -21.47 2.39
N ASP A 325 43.69 -20.77 2.31
CA ASP A 325 45.01 -21.42 2.23
C ASP A 325 45.31 -22.20 3.53
N GLU A 326 45.04 -21.62 4.71
CA GLU A 326 45.18 -22.31 6.00
C GLU A 326 44.20 -23.50 6.12
N TRP A 327 42.96 -23.35 5.63
CA TRP A 327 41.98 -24.44 5.61
C TRP A 327 42.45 -25.62 4.74
N ALA A 328 43.12 -25.34 3.62
CA ALA A 328 43.73 -26.37 2.78
C ALA A 328 44.89 -27.07 3.50
N ASP A 329 45.77 -26.33 4.18
CA ASP A 329 46.85 -26.91 4.99
C ASP A 329 46.32 -27.82 6.10
N MET A 330 45.25 -27.39 6.80
CA MET A 330 44.59 -28.22 7.81
C MET A 330 44.04 -29.53 7.21
N HIS A 331 43.52 -29.50 5.99
CA HIS A 331 43.05 -30.69 5.29
C HIS A 331 44.19 -31.64 4.96
N GLU A 332 45.27 -31.13 4.36
CA GLU A 332 46.45 -31.90 3.95
C GLU A 332 47.19 -32.50 5.17
N SER A 333 47.21 -31.77 6.28
CA SER A 333 47.81 -32.20 7.55
C SER A 333 46.94 -33.17 8.35
N GLY A 334 45.75 -33.54 7.83
CA GLY A 334 44.82 -34.46 8.51
C GLY A 334 44.12 -33.87 9.74
N LEU A 335 44.22 -32.55 9.96
CA LEU A 335 43.60 -31.88 11.11
C LEU A 335 42.08 -31.75 10.98
N LEU A 336 41.53 -32.03 9.80
CA LEU A 336 40.09 -32.02 9.50
C LEU A 336 39.49 -33.44 9.48
N GLU A 337 40.12 -34.41 10.14
CA GLU A 337 39.56 -35.77 10.26
C GLU A 337 38.15 -35.73 10.89
N GLY A 338 37.18 -36.39 10.24
CA GLY A 338 35.77 -36.38 10.66
C GLY A 338 34.96 -35.17 10.21
N VAL A 339 35.59 -34.17 9.57
CA VAL A 339 34.91 -33.02 8.94
C VAL A 339 34.66 -33.33 7.46
N PRO A 340 33.46 -33.05 6.90
CA PRO A 340 33.11 -33.39 5.52
C PRO A 340 33.75 -32.43 4.49
N VAL A 341 35.08 -32.37 4.48
CA VAL A 341 35.84 -31.56 3.53
C VAL A 341 36.01 -32.33 2.23
N ARG A 342 35.65 -31.70 1.11
CA ARG A 342 35.92 -32.23 -0.23
C ARG A 342 37.26 -31.68 -0.70
N SER A 343 38.11 -32.53 -1.26
CA SER A 343 39.27 -32.06 -2.02
C SER A 343 38.77 -31.15 -3.14
N ALA A 344 39.35 -29.96 -3.26
CA ALA A 344 39.02 -28.98 -4.29
C ALA A 344 39.21 -29.55 -5.71
#